data_AF-A0A6N2TBD7-F1
#
_entry.id   AF-A0A6N2TBD7-F1
#
_cell.length_a   1.000
_cell.length_b   1.000
_cell.length_c   1.000
_cell.angle_alpha   90.00
_cell.angle_beta   90.00
_cell.angle_gamma   90.00
#
_symmetry.space_group_name_H-M   'P 1'
#
loop_
_entity.id
_entity.type
_entity.pdbx_description
1 polymer ?
#
loop_
_entity_poly.entity_id
_entity_poly.type
_entity_poly.pdbx_seq_one_letter_code
_entity_poly.pdbx_strand_id
1 'polypeptide(L)'
;MAHHSSALESIPPLYGEPGWVENSGLVKILWPLTDTQVTSDFFRFSGLDRPRIEKIRPLLPPDNLQDRQNNAPPLELFFTAALHNPRISLGGYLVLAPRWDERMSIDSLFIEDESALSYRESPWALIYEDGIWEKLQEQLGFDGYCRPDECEPITCLDETRGPGWWLWWD
;
A
#
# COMPACT_ATOMS: atom_id res chain seq x y z
N MET A 1 47.28 -15.43 19.30
CA MET A 1 45.82 -15.58 19.50
C MET A 1 45.22 -14.22 19.71
N ALA A 2 44.46 -13.72 18.74
CA ALA A 2 43.53 -12.62 18.91
C ALA A 2 42.41 -12.86 17.91
N HIS A 3 41.36 -13.53 18.35
CA HIS A 3 40.11 -13.60 17.60
C HIS A 3 39.47 -12.21 17.67
N HIS A 4 39.66 -11.40 16.64
CA HIS A 4 38.75 -10.30 16.37
C HIS A 4 37.44 -10.91 15.85
N SER A 5 36.59 -11.35 16.79
CA SER A 5 35.17 -11.47 16.51
C SER A 5 34.66 -10.03 16.37
N SER A 6 34.66 -9.54 15.13
CA SER A 6 33.85 -8.39 14.77
C SER A 6 32.41 -8.81 14.97
N ALA A 7 31.84 -8.48 16.12
CA ALA A 7 30.40 -8.42 16.26
C ALA A 7 29.95 -7.36 15.24
N LEU A 8 29.57 -7.79 14.04
CA LEU A 8 28.65 -7.03 13.22
C LEU A 8 27.44 -6.82 14.13
N GLU A 9 27.30 -5.62 14.70
CA GLU A 9 26.09 -5.26 15.41
C GLU A 9 24.94 -5.51 14.42
N SER A 10 24.13 -6.52 14.71
CA SER A 10 22.96 -6.83 13.92
C SER A 10 22.06 -5.61 14.00
N ILE A 11 21.80 -4.96 12.87
CA ILE A 11 20.82 -3.88 12.78
C ILE A 11 19.51 -4.45 13.38
N PRO A 12 18.92 -3.79 14.39
CA PRO A 12 17.69 -4.28 14.98
C PRO A 12 16.58 -4.30 13.92
N PRO A 13 15.64 -5.26 13.98
CA PRO A 13 14.52 -5.30 13.05
C PRO A 13 13.70 -4.02 13.17
N LEU A 14 13.23 -3.51 12.03
CA LEU A 14 12.41 -2.30 11.97
C LEU A 14 11.06 -2.50 12.67
N TYR A 15 10.42 -3.65 12.43
CA TYR A 15 9.23 -4.09 13.15
C TYR A 15 9.32 -5.58 13.45
N GLY A 16 8.63 -6.01 14.51
CA GLY A 16 8.49 -7.42 14.84
C GLY A 16 9.83 -8.13 15.07
N GLU A 17 9.77 -9.46 15.11
CA GLU A 17 10.97 -10.31 15.12
C GLU A 17 11.47 -10.55 13.69
N PRO A 18 12.76 -10.82 13.47
CA PRO A 18 13.25 -11.20 12.14
C PRO A 18 12.46 -12.38 11.54
N GLY A 19 12.07 -12.27 10.28
CA GLY A 19 11.23 -13.23 9.55
C GLY A 19 9.72 -13.06 9.78
N TRP A 20 9.27 -12.03 10.50
CA TRP A 20 7.85 -11.92 10.88
C TRP A 20 6.90 -11.86 9.67
N VAL A 21 7.32 -11.27 8.54
CA VAL A 21 6.45 -11.13 7.36
C VAL A 21 6.14 -12.51 6.77
N GLU A 22 7.12 -13.41 6.71
CA GLU A 22 6.92 -14.77 6.23
C GLU A 22 6.19 -15.63 7.28
N ASN A 23 6.56 -15.49 8.56
CA ASN A 23 6.05 -16.33 9.65
C ASN A 23 4.60 -15.99 10.06
N SER A 24 4.14 -14.77 9.80
CA SER A 24 2.78 -14.31 10.12
C SER A 24 1.71 -14.87 9.18
N GLY A 25 2.10 -15.38 8.01
CA GLY A 25 1.18 -15.87 6.98
C GLY A 25 0.72 -14.78 5.99
N LEU A 26 1.24 -13.55 6.07
CA LEU A 26 0.96 -12.47 5.11
C LEU A 26 1.26 -12.88 3.67
N VAL A 27 2.44 -13.47 3.45
CA VAL A 27 2.87 -13.94 2.13
C VAL A 27 1.83 -14.87 1.51
N LYS A 28 1.29 -15.81 2.28
CA LYS A 28 0.27 -16.74 1.80
C LYS A 28 -1.02 -16.04 1.36
N ILE A 29 -1.43 -14.98 2.06
CA ILE A 29 -2.66 -14.24 1.73
C ILE A 29 -2.46 -13.35 0.50
N LEU A 30 -1.26 -12.76 0.36
CA LEU A 30 -0.93 -11.80 -0.68
C LEU A 30 -0.38 -12.45 -1.96
N TRP A 31 0.14 -13.67 -1.90
CA TRP A 31 0.69 -14.38 -3.06
C TRP A 31 -0.26 -14.44 -4.28
N PRO A 32 -1.59 -14.64 -4.14
CA PRO A 32 -2.48 -14.60 -5.30
C PRO A 32 -2.65 -13.22 -5.95
N LEU A 33 -2.16 -12.16 -5.30
CA LEU A 33 -2.23 -10.77 -5.74
C LEU A 33 -0.89 -10.21 -6.23
N THR A 34 0.17 -11.03 -6.21
CA THR A 34 1.49 -10.61 -6.67
C THR A 34 1.44 -10.18 -8.12
N ASP A 35 2.10 -9.07 -8.44
CA ASP A 35 2.41 -8.75 -9.82
C ASP A 35 3.60 -9.61 -10.33
N THR A 36 4.07 -9.30 -11.55
CA THR A 36 5.13 -10.08 -12.18
C THR A 36 6.54 -9.77 -11.65
N GLN A 37 6.71 -8.77 -10.78
CA GLN A 37 8.00 -8.39 -10.21
C GLN A 37 8.18 -8.96 -8.80
N VAL A 38 8.68 -10.20 -8.77
CA VAL A 38 9.07 -10.90 -7.53
C VAL A 38 10.58 -11.07 -7.52
N THR A 39 11.23 -10.52 -6.50
CA THR A 39 12.62 -10.83 -6.14
C THR A 39 12.63 -11.72 -4.89
N SER A 40 13.79 -12.19 -4.46
CA SER A 40 13.89 -13.10 -3.31
C SER A 40 13.39 -12.50 -1.99
N ASP A 41 13.51 -11.18 -1.81
CA ASP A 41 13.24 -10.48 -0.55
C ASP A 41 12.26 -9.30 -0.70
N PHE A 42 11.63 -9.18 -1.87
CA PHE A 42 10.67 -8.12 -2.17
C PHE A 42 9.69 -8.56 -3.25
N PHE A 43 8.41 -8.27 -3.04
CA PHE A 43 7.41 -8.35 -4.11
C PHE A 43 6.29 -7.33 -3.93
N ARG A 44 5.72 -6.92 -5.07
CA ARG A 44 4.57 -6.03 -5.15
C ARG A 44 3.27 -6.80 -5.32
N PHE A 45 2.18 -6.22 -4.81
CA PHE A 45 0.83 -6.76 -4.97
C PHE A 45 -0.16 -5.64 -5.31
N SER A 46 -1.25 -6.01 -5.97
CA SER A 46 -2.33 -5.08 -6.30
C SER A 46 -3.70 -5.75 -6.18
N GLY A 47 -4.74 -4.94 -5.99
CA GLY A 47 -6.10 -5.46 -5.85
C GLY A 47 -6.38 -6.07 -4.47
N LEU A 48 -5.70 -5.61 -3.43
CA LEU A 48 -5.99 -6.00 -2.06
C LEU A 48 -7.40 -5.52 -1.67
N ASP A 49 -8.26 -6.48 -1.33
CA ASP A 49 -9.68 -6.30 -1.07
C ASP A 49 -10.03 -6.50 0.42
N ARG A 50 -11.23 -6.07 0.79
CA ARG A 50 -11.74 -6.13 2.16
C ARG A 50 -11.57 -7.51 2.84
N PRO A 51 -11.98 -8.65 2.24
CA PRO A 51 -11.86 -9.96 2.89
C PRO A 51 -10.42 -10.36 3.22
N ARG A 52 -9.43 -9.87 2.47
CA ARG A 52 -8.01 -10.09 2.77
C ARG A 52 -7.50 -9.10 3.82
N ILE A 53 -7.93 -7.83 3.77
CA ILE A 53 -7.59 -6.83 4.80
C ILE A 53 -8.03 -7.30 6.19
N GLU A 54 -9.26 -7.83 6.32
CA GLU A 54 -9.77 -8.37 7.59
C GLU A 54 -8.88 -9.50 8.16
N LYS A 55 -8.21 -10.27 7.29
CA LYS A 55 -7.29 -11.35 7.69
C LYS A 55 -5.87 -10.85 7.96
N ILE A 56 -5.41 -9.84 7.22
CA ILE A 56 -4.05 -9.31 7.27
C ILE A 56 -3.87 -8.36 8.46
N ARG A 57 -4.83 -7.47 8.69
CA ARG A 57 -4.75 -6.44 9.75
C ARG A 57 -4.34 -6.99 11.13
N PRO A 58 -4.91 -8.10 11.65
CA PRO A 58 -4.50 -8.63 12.96
C PRO A 58 -3.11 -9.30 12.98
N LEU A 59 -2.49 -9.53 11.83
CA LEU A 59 -1.17 -10.16 11.70
C LEU A 59 -0.02 -9.15 11.71
N LEU A 60 -0.33 -7.86 11.53
CA LEU A 60 0.68 -6.80 11.42
C LEU A 60 1.13 -6.31 12.80
N PRO A 61 2.43 -6.03 12.99
CA PRO A 61 2.92 -5.29 14.13
C PRO A 61 2.21 -3.94 14.26
N PRO A 62 1.83 -3.49 15.47
CA PRO A 62 1.20 -2.20 15.67
C PRO A 62 2.00 -1.03 15.08
N ASP A 63 3.33 -1.06 15.18
CA ASP A 63 4.20 0.00 14.64
C ASP A 63 4.17 0.02 13.11
N ASN A 64 4.08 -1.12 12.42
CA ASN A 64 3.92 -1.15 10.96
C ASN A 64 2.55 -0.58 10.56
N LEU A 65 1.49 -0.82 11.34
CA LEU A 65 0.16 -0.26 11.07
C LEU A 65 0.11 1.28 11.20
N GLN A 66 0.89 1.84 12.13
CA GLN A 66 0.91 3.28 12.39
C GLN A 66 1.94 4.05 11.55
N ASP A 67 2.82 3.34 10.85
CA ASP A 67 3.88 3.99 10.09
C ASP A 67 3.42 4.54 8.73
N ARG A 68 4.13 5.56 8.27
CA ARG A 68 3.94 6.28 7.00
C ARG A 68 5.09 5.97 6.06
N GLN A 69 4.94 4.91 5.30
CA GLN A 69 5.88 4.59 4.24
C GLN A 69 5.69 5.58 3.08
N ASN A 70 6.78 6.08 2.49
CA ASN A 70 6.74 7.02 1.37
C ASN A 70 5.92 8.30 1.64
N ASN A 71 5.97 8.81 2.89
CA ASN A 71 5.13 9.92 3.36
C ASN A 71 3.60 9.71 3.20
N ALA A 72 3.15 8.51 2.86
CA ALA A 72 1.75 8.18 2.70
C ALA A 72 0.97 8.32 4.04
N PRO A 73 -0.37 8.29 4.01
CA PRO A 73 -1.16 8.04 5.20
C PRO A 73 -0.69 6.77 5.95
N PRO A 74 -0.92 6.67 7.27
CA PRO A 74 -0.61 5.44 8.00
C PRO A 74 -1.32 4.25 7.35
N LEU A 75 -0.66 3.09 7.35
CA LEU A 75 -1.22 1.85 6.78
C LEU A 75 -2.65 1.56 7.31
N GLU A 76 -2.89 1.84 8.58
CA GLU A 76 -4.19 1.69 9.24
C GLU A 76 -5.29 2.57 8.61
N LEU A 77 -4.98 3.77 8.10
CA LEU A 77 -5.97 4.61 7.42
C LEU A 77 -6.37 4.02 6.06
N PHE A 78 -5.44 3.46 5.30
CA PHE A 78 -5.77 2.74 4.07
C PHE A 78 -6.70 1.56 4.32
N PHE A 79 -6.41 0.76 5.36
CA PHE A 79 -7.28 -0.35 5.74
C PHE A 79 -8.64 0.12 6.20
N THR A 80 -8.69 1.17 7.02
CA THR A 80 -9.94 1.79 7.46
C THR A 80 -10.78 2.23 6.26
N ALA A 81 -10.20 2.93 5.29
CA ALA A 81 -10.91 3.37 4.09
C ALA A 81 -11.48 2.19 3.29
N ALA A 82 -10.66 1.18 3.00
CA ALA A 82 -11.07 0.01 2.22
C ALA A 82 -12.08 -0.91 2.95
N LEU A 83 -12.04 -0.97 4.28
CA LEU A 83 -13.04 -1.69 5.08
C LEU A 83 -14.42 -1.01 5.03
N HIS A 84 -14.45 0.32 4.97
CA HIS A 84 -15.68 1.12 4.91
C HIS A 84 -16.24 1.26 3.49
N ASN A 85 -15.39 1.22 2.45
CA ASN A 85 -15.81 1.40 1.07
C ASN A 85 -15.35 0.25 0.16
N PRO A 86 -16.26 -0.64 -0.28
CA PRO A 86 -15.92 -1.79 -1.11
C PRO A 86 -15.47 -1.42 -2.53
N ARG A 87 -15.62 -0.16 -2.94
CA ARG A 87 -15.11 0.36 -4.22
C ARG A 87 -13.61 0.68 -4.20
N ILE A 88 -12.97 0.50 -3.05
CA ILE A 88 -11.54 0.74 -2.88
C ILE A 88 -10.78 -0.58 -3.03
N SER A 89 -9.71 -0.55 -3.81
CA SER A 89 -8.71 -1.62 -3.83
C SER A 89 -7.32 -1.04 -3.60
N LEU A 90 -6.50 -1.72 -2.81
CA LEU A 90 -5.17 -1.23 -2.43
C LEU A 90 -4.06 -1.96 -3.20
N GLY A 91 -2.94 -1.28 -3.38
CA GLY A 91 -1.69 -1.85 -3.90
C GLY A 91 -0.52 -1.44 -3.03
N GLY A 92 0.54 -2.25 -3.08
CA GLY A 92 1.66 -2.09 -2.19
C GLY A 92 2.71 -3.17 -2.37
N TYR A 93 3.52 -3.37 -1.35
CA TYR A 93 4.63 -4.31 -1.40
C TYR A 93 4.94 -4.93 -0.04
N LEU A 94 5.62 -6.08 -0.08
CA LEU A 94 6.27 -6.68 1.06
C LEU A 94 7.79 -6.57 0.92
N VAL A 95 8.44 -6.31 2.05
CA VAL A 95 9.87 -6.49 2.26
C VAL A 95 10.04 -7.68 3.19
N LEU A 96 10.80 -8.68 2.76
CA LEU A 96 10.98 -9.96 3.46
C LEU A 96 12.37 -10.08 4.06
N ALA A 97 12.55 -11.07 4.93
CA ALA A 97 13.87 -11.51 5.36
C ALA A 97 14.77 -11.81 4.14
N PRO A 98 16.11 -11.61 4.25
CA PRO A 98 16.87 -11.29 5.45
C PRO A 98 17.01 -9.78 5.71
N ARG A 99 16.17 -8.95 5.07
CA ARG A 99 16.27 -7.50 5.25
C ARG A 99 15.88 -7.10 6.67
N TRP A 100 16.61 -6.16 7.25
CA TRP A 100 16.32 -5.65 8.60
C TRP A 100 15.02 -4.81 8.62
N ASP A 101 14.63 -4.27 7.46
CA ASP A 101 13.47 -3.40 7.26
C ASP A 101 12.23 -4.15 6.74
N GLU A 102 12.07 -5.42 7.15
CA GLU A 102 10.88 -6.24 6.89
C GLU A 102 9.59 -5.50 7.21
N ARG A 103 8.69 -5.39 6.21
CA ARG A 103 7.45 -4.62 6.33
C ARG A 103 6.41 -4.98 5.29
N MET A 104 5.15 -4.68 5.61
CA MET A 104 4.10 -4.48 4.62
C MET A 104 3.90 -2.98 4.41
N SER A 105 3.84 -2.54 3.16
CA SER A 105 3.51 -1.14 2.81
C SER A 105 2.35 -1.12 1.83
N ILE A 106 1.56 -0.04 1.90
CA ILE A 106 0.58 0.34 0.89
C ILE A 106 1.04 1.67 0.35
N ASP A 107 1.30 1.73 -0.95
CA ASP A 107 1.76 2.92 -1.65
C ASP A 107 0.76 3.37 -2.71
N SER A 108 -0.29 2.59 -2.98
CA SER A 108 -1.28 2.94 -3.99
C SER A 108 -2.72 2.58 -3.60
N LEU A 109 -3.66 3.35 -4.12
CA LEU A 109 -5.09 3.16 -3.94
C LEU A 109 -5.85 3.41 -5.24
N PHE A 110 -6.75 2.50 -5.58
CA PHE A 110 -7.78 2.74 -6.59
C PHE A 110 -9.13 2.90 -5.91
N ILE A 111 -9.90 3.91 -6.33
CA ILE A 111 -11.30 4.10 -5.91
C ILE A 111 -12.20 4.33 -7.12
N GLU A 112 -13.25 3.52 -7.27
CA GLU A 112 -14.25 3.78 -8.30
C GLU A 112 -15.01 5.07 -8.02
N ASP A 113 -15.04 5.97 -9.00
CA ASP A 113 -15.75 7.24 -8.98
C ASP A 113 -16.02 7.68 -10.44
N GLU A 114 -17.29 7.80 -10.81
CA GLU A 114 -17.70 8.19 -12.17
C GLU A 114 -17.22 9.59 -12.57
N SER A 115 -16.88 10.46 -11.60
CA SER A 115 -16.34 11.78 -11.90
C SER A 115 -15.04 11.74 -12.70
N ALA A 116 -14.29 10.65 -12.62
CA ALA A 116 -13.11 10.41 -13.46
C ALA A 116 -13.44 10.47 -14.97
N LEU A 117 -14.67 10.12 -15.39
CA LEU A 117 -15.09 10.20 -16.79
C LEU A 117 -15.05 11.62 -17.38
N SER A 118 -15.06 12.65 -16.52
CA SER A 118 -14.86 14.04 -16.95
C SER A 118 -13.49 14.25 -17.61
N TYR A 119 -12.53 13.35 -17.32
CA TYR A 119 -11.15 13.39 -17.80
C TYR A 119 -10.86 12.30 -18.85
N ARG A 120 -11.88 11.69 -19.48
CA ARG A 120 -11.69 10.61 -20.46
C ARG A 120 -10.84 10.97 -21.69
N GLU A 121 -10.71 12.26 -22.00
CA GLU A 121 -9.85 12.77 -23.09
C GLU A 121 -8.39 12.98 -22.62
N SER A 122 -8.13 12.78 -21.32
CA SER A 122 -6.81 12.85 -20.69
C SER A 122 -6.71 11.81 -19.58
N PRO A 123 -6.89 10.50 -19.91
CA PRO A 123 -6.68 9.45 -18.93
C PRO A 123 -5.22 9.53 -18.47
N TRP A 124 -4.96 9.33 -17.17
CA TRP A 124 -3.60 9.41 -16.59
C TRP A 124 -3.00 10.83 -16.46
N ALA A 125 -3.80 11.89 -16.59
CA ALA A 125 -3.33 13.23 -16.26
C ALA A 125 -3.17 13.38 -14.72
N LEU A 126 -2.09 14.05 -14.29
CA LEU A 126 -1.93 14.43 -12.88
C LEU A 126 -2.90 15.57 -12.54
N ILE A 127 -3.95 15.27 -11.76
CA ILE A 127 -4.99 16.24 -11.43
C ILE A 127 -4.89 16.64 -9.95
N TYR A 128 -4.35 17.84 -9.69
CA TYR A 128 -4.38 18.47 -8.37
C TYR A 128 -5.15 19.80 -8.35
N GLU A 129 -5.26 20.48 -9.49
CA GLU A 129 -5.73 21.87 -9.55
C GLU A 129 -7.25 22.02 -9.42
N ASP A 130 -8.00 20.91 -9.54
CA ASP A 130 -9.47 20.90 -9.57
C ASP A 130 -10.12 20.54 -8.23
N GLY A 131 -9.37 20.57 -7.11
CA GLY A 131 -9.89 20.23 -5.77
C GLY A 131 -10.24 18.75 -5.58
N ILE A 132 -9.83 17.89 -6.53
CA ILE A 132 -10.15 16.47 -6.56
C ILE A 132 -9.48 15.74 -5.40
N TRP A 133 -8.20 16.05 -5.13
CA TRP A 133 -7.48 15.45 -4.02
C TRP A 133 -8.17 15.76 -2.69
N GLU A 134 -8.56 17.00 -2.43
CA GLU A 134 -9.21 17.41 -1.18
C GLU A 134 -10.52 16.65 -0.97
N LYS A 135 -11.33 16.51 -2.03
CA LYS A 135 -12.57 15.72 -2.01
C LYS A 135 -12.29 14.25 -1.72
N LEU A 136 -11.29 13.66 -2.39
CA LEU A 136 -10.93 12.25 -2.20
C LEU A 136 -10.35 12.02 -0.80
N GLN A 137 -9.49 12.91 -0.31
CA GLN A 137 -8.90 12.86 1.02
C GLN A 137 -9.99 12.85 2.10
N GLU A 138 -10.98 13.75 2.00
CA GLU A 138 -12.13 13.79 2.90
C GLU A 138 -12.93 12.48 2.83
N GLN A 139 -13.23 12.00 1.63
CA GLN A 139 -13.96 10.74 1.41
C GLN A 139 -13.22 9.51 1.97
N LEU A 140 -11.89 9.50 1.88
CA LEU A 140 -11.03 8.42 2.38
C LEU A 140 -10.80 8.51 3.89
N GLY A 141 -11.10 9.65 4.53
CA GLY A 141 -10.80 9.88 5.93
C GLY A 141 -9.29 9.99 6.21
N PHE A 142 -8.51 10.43 5.23
CA PHE A 142 -7.07 10.63 5.39
C PHE A 142 -6.77 11.94 6.11
N ASP A 143 -5.71 11.94 6.92
CA ASP A 143 -5.33 13.08 7.77
C ASP A 143 -4.70 14.27 7.02
N GLY A 144 -4.47 14.14 5.72
CA GLY A 144 -3.91 15.19 4.88
C GLY A 144 -2.46 15.54 5.18
N TYR A 145 -1.70 14.64 5.80
CA TYR A 145 -0.27 14.85 6.08
C TYR A 145 0.55 15.13 4.81
N CYS A 146 0.38 14.28 3.79
CA CYS A 146 1.00 14.45 2.48
C CYS A 146 0.02 14.01 1.39
N ARG A 147 -0.10 14.84 0.35
CA ARG A 147 -0.82 14.46 -0.87
C ARG A 147 -0.06 13.35 -1.60
N PRO A 148 -0.73 12.52 -2.41
CA PRO A 148 -0.06 11.56 -3.29
C PRO A 148 0.82 12.29 -4.30
N ASP A 149 1.87 11.63 -4.76
CA ASP A 149 2.74 12.05 -5.87
C ASP A 149 2.03 11.95 -7.22
N GLU A 150 1.09 11.00 -7.33
CA GLU A 150 0.21 10.87 -8.49
C GLU A 150 -1.27 10.77 -8.08
N CYS A 151 -2.12 11.55 -8.75
CA CYS A 151 -3.57 11.49 -8.64
C CYS A 151 -4.17 11.53 -10.04
N GLU A 152 -4.51 10.35 -10.55
CA GLU A 152 -4.78 10.12 -11.96
C GLU A 152 -6.18 9.56 -12.21
N PRO A 153 -6.91 10.07 -13.22
CA PRO A 153 -8.18 9.50 -13.63
C PRO A 153 -7.92 8.25 -14.47
N ILE A 154 -8.55 7.16 -14.07
CA ILE A 154 -8.56 5.90 -14.79
C ILE A 154 -9.93 5.70 -15.41
N THR A 155 -10.04 6.01 -16.70
CA THR A 155 -11.33 6.01 -17.43
C THR A 155 -11.49 4.84 -18.40
N CYS A 156 -10.49 3.95 -18.47
CA CYS A 156 -10.41 2.89 -19.47
C CYS A 156 -9.92 1.55 -18.90
N LEU A 157 -10.37 1.19 -17.69
CA LEU A 157 -10.18 -0.17 -17.18
C LEU A 157 -11.16 -1.15 -17.87
N ASP A 158 -10.85 -2.45 -17.76
CA ASP A 158 -11.68 -3.53 -18.27
C ASP A 158 -13.13 -3.47 -17.74
N GLU A 159 -14.04 -4.24 -18.34
CA GLU A 159 -15.45 -4.28 -17.93
C GLU A 159 -15.68 -4.68 -16.45
N THR A 160 -14.64 -5.15 -15.75
CA THR A 160 -14.72 -5.61 -14.36
C THR A 160 -14.48 -4.50 -13.33
N ARG A 161 -13.89 -3.36 -13.74
CA ARG A 161 -13.67 -2.19 -12.87
C ARG A 161 -14.24 -0.93 -13.51
N GLY A 162 -15.10 -0.23 -12.77
CA GLY A 162 -15.65 1.06 -13.21
C GLY A 162 -14.57 2.14 -13.35
N PRO A 163 -14.89 3.30 -13.95
CA PRO A 163 -13.99 4.45 -13.94
C PRO A 163 -13.69 4.89 -12.50
N GLY A 164 -12.51 5.46 -12.26
CA GLY A 164 -12.10 5.87 -10.93
C GLY A 164 -10.81 6.64 -10.88
N TRP A 165 -10.31 6.83 -9.66
CA TRP A 165 -9.07 7.55 -9.38
C TRP A 165 -8.00 6.59 -8.87
N TRP A 166 -6.81 6.69 -9.45
CA TRP A 166 -5.60 6.07 -8.94
C TRP A 166 -4.78 7.10 -8.18
N LEU A 167 -4.35 6.72 -6.98
CA LEU A 167 -3.50 7.52 -6.10
C LEU A 167 -2.23 6.74 -5.80
N TRP A 168 -1.07 7.39 -5.85
CA TRP A 168 0.22 6.78 -5.56
C TRP A 168 1.16 7.69 -4.78
N TRP A 169 1.98 7.11 -3.89
CA TRP A 169 2.97 7.77 -3.04
C TRP A 169 4.35 7.11 -3.21
N ASP A 170 5.43 7.90 -3.34
CA ASP A 170 6.83 7.43 -3.48
C ASP A 170 7.79 7.94 -2.37
#